data_AF-A0A2E4EBT2-F1
#
_entry.id   AF-A0A2E4EBT2-F1
#
_cell.length_a   1.000
_cell.length_b   1.000
_cell.length_c   1.000
_cell.angle_alpha   90.00
_cell.angle_beta   90.00
_cell.angle_gamma   90.00
#
_symmetry.space_group_name_H-M   'P 1'
#
loop_
_entity.id
_entity.type
_entity.pdbx_description
1 polymer ?
#
loop_
_entity_poly.entity_id
_entity_poly.type
_entity_poly.pdbx_seq_one_letter_code
_entity_poly.pdbx_strand_id
1 'polypeptide(L)'
;MENTSMEMELQQQISVLKTGATPLNDDDFNTVFELFKERINTRDIEGSLLIPHSLRRHSQLDDVTHIMESLLEHGFIRFEWVFWDNDDAIPFEDLEEEDEVYLVEQMNKSESAVKEYERYTDEYEEHCGRIYHPETGTEGFDPLEHLGKQYYFTDKLKMDLQHVKPTSYDKEQAMRELFPAELMPEVEKRAREIAMERLGL
;
A
#
# COMPACT_ATOMS: atom_id res chain seq x y z
N MET A 1 -18.50 14.92 -20.89
CA MET A 1 -18.38 13.56 -21.48
C MET A 1 -17.02 12.92 -21.23
N GLU A 2 -16.08 13.57 -20.52
CA GLU A 2 -14.72 13.06 -20.29
C GLU A 2 -14.60 12.07 -19.13
N ASN A 3 -15.44 12.19 -18.10
CA ASN A 3 -15.37 11.35 -16.90
C ASN A 3 -15.63 9.84 -17.18
N THR A 4 -16.46 9.56 -18.19
CA THR A 4 -16.83 8.19 -18.59
C THR A 4 -15.69 7.44 -19.28
N SER A 5 -14.77 8.15 -19.96
CA SER A 5 -13.62 7.53 -20.63
C SER A 5 -12.61 7.00 -19.63
N MET A 6 -12.28 7.82 -18.63
CA MET A 6 -11.36 7.45 -17.55
C MET A 6 -11.89 6.29 -16.70
N GLU A 7 -13.18 6.30 -16.36
CA GLU A 7 -13.81 5.22 -15.58
C GLU A 7 -13.79 3.89 -16.34
N MET A 8 -14.08 3.89 -17.64
CA MET A 8 -14.00 2.69 -18.47
C MET A 8 -12.56 2.14 -18.57
N GLU A 9 -11.58 3.03 -18.76
CA GLU A 9 -10.17 2.64 -18.85
C GLU A 9 -9.68 2.04 -17.54
N LEU A 10 -10.01 2.65 -16.41
CA LEU A 10 -9.70 2.11 -15.09
C LEU A 10 -10.36 0.75 -14.86
N GLN A 11 -11.67 0.61 -15.15
CA GLN A 11 -12.38 -0.67 -15.04
C GLN A 11 -11.71 -1.77 -15.86
N GLN A 12 -11.26 -1.45 -17.07
CA GLN A 12 -10.58 -2.40 -17.93
C GLN A 12 -9.23 -2.83 -17.34
N GLN A 13 -8.44 -1.89 -16.79
CA GLN A 13 -7.15 -2.20 -16.20
C GLN A 13 -7.26 -3.08 -14.95
N ILE A 14 -8.21 -2.79 -14.06
CA ILE A 14 -8.38 -3.57 -12.83
C ILE A 14 -9.22 -4.84 -13.05
N SER A 15 -9.79 -5.06 -14.24
CA SER A 15 -10.64 -6.23 -14.54
C SER A 15 -9.98 -7.58 -14.24
N VAL A 16 -8.65 -7.63 -14.27
CA VAL A 16 -7.85 -8.80 -13.92
C VAL A 16 -8.08 -9.28 -12.49
N LEU A 17 -8.49 -8.39 -11.58
CA LEU A 17 -8.83 -8.72 -10.18
C LEU A 17 -10.04 -9.66 -10.07
N LYS A 18 -10.86 -9.80 -11.13
CA LYS A 18 -11.95 -10.80 -11.17
C LYS A 18 -11.46 -12.21 -11.51
N THR A 19 -10.16 -12.39 -11.67
CA THR A 19 -9.50 -13.65 -12.06
C THR A 19 -8.28 -13.92 -11.17
N GLY A 20 -7.67 -15.11 -11.30
CA GLY A 20 -6.48 -15.48 -10.52
C GLY A 20 -6.78 -16.47 -9.40
N ALA A 21 -5.84 -16.61 -8.47
CA ALA A 21 -5.96 -17.44 -7.27
C ALA A 21 -6.90 -16.82 -6.23
N THR A 22 -6.94 -15.49 -6.16
CA THR A 22 -7.78 -14.70 -5.25
C THR A 22 -8.71 -13.74 -6.01
N PRO A 23 -9.72 -14.25 -6.74
CA PRO A 23 -10.62 -13.41 -7.51
C PRO A 23 -11.58 -12.61 -6.60
N LEU A 24 -11.83 -11.35 -6.97
CA LEU A 24 -12.80 -10.48 -6.31
C LEU A 24 -14.22 -10.73 -6.84
N ASN A 25 -15.19 -10.71 -5.92
CA ASN A 25 -16.60 -10.60 -6.28
C ASN A 25 -16.92 -9.17 -6.77
N ASP A 26 -18.16 -8.95 -7.24
CA ASP A 26 -18.53 -7.65 -7.80
C ASP A 26 -18.50 -6.50 -6.77
N ASP A 27 -18.82 -6.76 -5.50
CA ASP A 27 -18.84 -5.75 -4.44
C ASP A 27 -17.42 -5.34 -4.02
N ASP A 28 -16.53 -6.31 -3.84
CA ASP A 28 -15.11 -6.09 -3.56
C ASP A 28 -14.43 -5.38 -4.73
N PHE A 29 -14.75 -5.79 -5.95
CA PHE A 29 -14.26 -5.14 -7.15
C PHE A 29 -14.69 -3.66 -7.22
N ASN A 30 -15.96 -3.36 -6.92
CA ASN A 30 -16.47 -2.00 -6.91
C ASN A 30 -15.81 -1.16 -5.79
N THR A 31 -15.54 -1.75 -4.64
CA THR A 31 -14.78 -1.11 -3.55
C THR A 31 -13.39 -0.71 -4.03
N VAL A 32 -12.67 -1.63 -4.68
CA VAL A 32 -11.34 -1.37 -5.23
C VAL A 32 -11.40 -0.29 -6.32
N PHE A 33 -12.41 -0.35 -7.19
CA PHE A 33 -12.63 0.65 -8.22
C PHE A 33 -12.79 2.06 -7.65
N GLU A 34 -13.61 2.22 -6.60
CA GLU A 34 -13.80 3.51 -5.95
C GLU A 34 -12.54 3.98 -5.21
N LEU A 35 -11.78 3.08 -4.58
CA LEU A 35 -10.47 3.41 -3.99
C LEU A 35 -9.49 3.96 -5.04
N PHE A 36 -9.37 3.30 -6.19
CA PHE A 36 -8.48 3.76 -7.25
C PHE A 36 -8.96 5.06 -7.89
N LYS A 37 -10.28 5.24 -8.06
CA LYS A 37 -10.85 6.52 -8.46
C LYS A 37 -10.51 7.62 -7.47
N GLU A 38 -10.61 7.36 -6.17
CA GLU A 38 -10.25 8.32 -5.13
C GLU A 38 -8.75 8.65 -5.22
N ARG A 39 -7.87 7.66 -5.33
CA ARG A 39 -6.41 7.87 -5.50
C ARG A 39 -6.08 8.75 -6.69
N ILE A 40 -6.74 8.55 -7.83
CA ILE A 40 -6.50 9.36 -9.04
C ILE A 40 -7.01 10.80 -8.86
N ASN A 41 -8.08 11.00 -8.07
CA ASN A 41 -8.78 12.28 -7.97
C ASN A 41 -8.46 13.11 -6.70
N THR A 42 -7.86 12.52 -5.67
CA THR A 42 -7.59 13.17 -4.38
C THR A 42 -6.14 13.57 -4.22
N ARG A 43 -5.94 14.66 -3.47
CA ARG A 43 -4.68 15.38 -3.28
C ARG A 43 -3.76 14.77 -2.21
N ASP A 44 -4.22 13.78 -1.45
CA ASP A 44 -3.66 13.43 -0.13
C ASP A 44 -3.44 11.93 0.14
N ILE A 45 -3.53 11.03 -0.86
CA ILE A 45 -3.14 9.62 -0.65
C ILE A 45 -1.62 9.48 -0.85
N GLU A 46 -0.84 10.28 -0.11
CA GLU A 46 0.57 10.02 0.14
C GLU A 46 0.69 8.95 1.24
N GLY A 47 1.62 8.00 1.10
CA GLY A 47 2.16 7.26 2.26
C GLY A 47 1.21 6.30 3.00
N SER A 48 0.39 5.51 2.31
CA SER A 48 0.42 4.04 2.38
C SER A 48 0.28 3.25 3.73
N LEU A 49 -0.02 3.87 4.87
CA LEU A 49 -0.51 3.14 6.07
C LEU A 49 -2.03 2.88 6.02
N LEU A 50 -2.73 3.48 5.05
CA LEU A 50 -4.18 3.51 5.01
C LEU A 50 -4.81 2.64 3.92
N ILE A 51 -4.08 1.86 3.10
CA ILE A 51 -4.74 1.06 2.05
C ILE A 51 -5.77 0.10 2.67
N PRO A 52 -5.44 -0.72 3.70
CA PRO A 52 -6.44 -1.53 4.39
C PRO A 52 -7.53 -0.67 5.06
N HIS A 53 -7.17 0.48 5.64
CA HIS A 53 -8.14 1.37 6.29
C HIS A 53 -9.16 1.97 5.30
N SER A 54 -8.69 2.46 4.16
CA SER A 54 -9.50 3.02 3.08
C SER A 54 -10.38 1.92 2.46
N LEU A 55 -9.85 0.72 2.26
CA LEU A 55 -10.66 -0.42 1.83
C LEU A 55 -11.80 -0.70 2.82
N ARG A 56 -11.51 -0.80 4.12
CA ARG A 56 -12.54 -0.98 5.15
C ARG A 56 -13.58 0.14 5.14
N ARG A 57 -13.15 1.38 4.94
CA ARG A 57 -14.04 2.54 4.84
C ARG A 57 -14.96 2.46 3.62
N HIS A 58 -14.46 1.99 2.48
CA HIS A 58 -15.24 1.85 1.24
C HIS A 58 -16.15 0.61 1.24
N SER A 59 -15.69 -0.51 1.79
CA SER A 59 -16.44 -1.77 1.81
C SER A 59 -17.38 -1.93 3.00
N GLN A 60 -17.20 -1.15 4.07
CA GLN A 60 -17.82 -1.37 5.39
C GLN A 60 -17.51 -2.77 5.98
N LEU A 61 -16.46 -3.43 5.49
CA LEU A 61 -15.97 -4.70 6.03
C LEU A 61 -14.90 -4.43 7.08
N ASP A 62 -14.89 -5.21 8.16
CA ASP A 62 -13.81 -5.17 9.15
C ASP A 62 -12.57 -5.96 8.68
N ASP A 63 -12.78 -6.98 7.83
CA ASP A 63 -11.73 -7.79 7.22
C ASP A 63 -11.67 -7.54 5.71
N VAL A 64 -10.51 -7.10 5.25
CA VAL A 64 -10.20 -6.82 3.84
C VAL A 64 -9.04 -7.67 3.32
N THR A 65 -8.65 -8.70 4.06
CA THR A 65 -7.49 -9.55 3.77
C THR A 65 -7.57 -10.13 2.36
N HIS A 66 -8.73 -10.68 1.97
CA HIS A 66 -8.97 -11.21 0.63
C HIS A 66 -8.75 -10.16 -0.48
N ILE A 67 -9.17 -8.92 -0.25
CA ILE A 67 -8.97 -7.83 -1.21
C ILE A 67 -7.48 -7.49 -1.34
N MET A 68 -6.77 -7.43 -0.20
CA MET A 68 -5.34 -7.15 -0.15
C MET A 68 -4.53 -8.24 -0.87
N GLU A 69 -4.87 -9.51 -0.66
CA GLU A 69 -4.23 -10.63 -1.35
C GLU A 69 -4.41 -10.55 -2.87
N SER A 70 -5.60 -10.20 -3.36
CA SER A 70 -5.84 -10.00 -4.79
C SER A 70 -5.02 -8.85 -5.37
N LEU A 71 -4.95 -7.72 -4.66
CA LEU A 71 -4.15 -6.58 -5.10
C LEU A 71 -2.64 -6.90 -5.13
N LEU A 72 -2.16 -7.72 -4.20
CA LEU A 72 -0.77 -8.21 -4.18
C LEU A 72 -0.49 -9.22 -5.29
N GLU A 73 -1.37 -10.22 -5.47
CA GLU A 73 -1.25 -11.25 -6.51
C GLU A 73 -1.11 -10.59 -7.88
N HIS A 74 -1.94 -9.59 -8.13
CA HIS A 74 -1.94 -8.83 -9.37
C HIS A 74 -0.96 -7.65 -9.34
N GLY A 75 -0.11 -7.50 -8.32
CA GLY A 75 0.95 -6.48 -8.29
C GLY A 75 0.47 -5.03 -8.45
N PHE A 76 -0.76 -4.71 -8.02
CA PHE A 76 -1.24 -3.34 -7.92
C PHE A 76 -0.75 -2.64 -6.65
N ILE A 77 -0.42 -3.44 -5.65
CA ILE A 77 0.27 -3.01 -4.44
C ILE A 77 1.46 -3.93 -4.18
N ARG A 78 2.40 -3.42 -3.40
CA ARG A 78 3.49 -4.15 -2.76
C ARG A 78 3.43 -3.88 -1.26
N PHE A 79 4.09 -4.68 -0.44
CA PHE A 79 4.30 -4.35 0.96
C PHE A 79 5.77 -4.38 1.31
N GLU A 80 6.12 -3.64 2.35
CA GLU A 80 7.39 -3.74 3.05
C GLU A 80 7.07 -4.10 4.51
N TRP A 81 7.92 -4.93 5.11
CA TRP A 81 7.88 -5.13 6.55
C TRP A 81 8.42 -3.88 7.22
N VAL A 82 7.74 -3.42 8.26
CA VAL A 82 8.16 -2.25 9.05
C VAL A 82 8.23 -2.63 10.52
N PHE A 83 9.27 -2.13 11.18
CA PHE A 83 9.42 -2.19 12.62
C PHE A 83 8.80 -0.93 13.24
N TRP A 84 7.92 -1.12 14.22
CA TRP A 84 7.32 -0.07 15.02
C TRP A 84 8.16 0.09 16.29
N ASP A 85 9.03 1.12 16.30
CA ASP A 85 9.77 1.51 17.49
C ASP A 85 9.49 2.98 17.81
N ASN A 86 9.08 3.26 19.06
CA ASN A 86 8.91 4.61 19.60
C ASN A 86 8.18 5.61 18.67
N ASP A 87 7.03 5.19 18.12
CA ASP A 87 6.18 5.96 17.18
C ASP A 87 6.71 6.15 15.75
N ASP A 88 7.92 5.64 15.45
CA ASP A 88 8.48 5.64 14.11
C ASP A 88 8.30 4.27 13.42
N ALA A 89 7.95 4.31 12.12
CA ALA A 89 7.90 3.14 11.26
C ALA A 89 9.20 3.05 10.46
N ILE A 90 10.01 2.05 10.78
CA ILE A 90 11.32 1.85 10.19
C ILE A 90 11.22 0.68 9.21
N PRO A 91 11.57 0.85 7.92
CA PRO A 91 11.62 -0.26 6.98
C PRO A 91 12.53 -1.36 7.52
N PHE A 92 11.98 -2.56 7.64
CA PHE A 92 12.78 -3.75 7.85
C PHE A 92 13.51 -4.01 6.53
N GLU A 93 14.85 -4.02 6.55
CA GLU A 93 15.73 -4.04 5.36
C GLU A 93 15.30 -5.06 4.30
N ASP A 94 15.81 -4.91 3.06
CA ASP A 94 15.62 -5.85 1.94
C ASP A 94 15.99 -7.28 2.38
N LEU A 95 15.01 -8.03 2.90
CA LEU A 95 15.22 -9.36 3.42
C LEU A 95 15.57 -10.31 2.28
N GLU A 96 16.56 -11.16 2.52
CA GLU A 96 16.74 -12.33 1.68
C GLU A 96 15.55 -13.28 1.87
N GLU A 97 15.27 -14.11 0.86
CA GLU A 97 14.12 -15.04 0.87
C GLU A 97 14.14 -15.95 2.12
N GLU A 98 15.32 -16.35 2.59
CA GLU A 98 15.47 -17.18 3.80
C GLU A 98 15.06 -16.43 5.08
N ASP A 99 15.38 -15.12 5.17
CA ASP A 99 15.04 -14.29 6.32
C ASP A 99 13.53 -13.97 6.34
N GLU A 100 12.91 -13.76 5.17
CA GLU A 100 11.46 -13.59 5.06
C GLU A 100 10.72 -14.86 5.53
N VAL A 101 11.18 -16.04 5.11
CA VAL A 101 10.60 -17.32 5.55
C VAL A 101 10.71 -17.49 7.05
N TYR A 102 11.88 -17.18 7.63
CA TYR A 102 12.08 -17.21 9.07
C TYR A 102 11.13 -16.24 9.79
N LEU A 103 11.01 -15.01 9.30
CA LEU A 103 10.14 -14.00 9.89
C LEU A 103 8.67 -14.43 9.89
N VAL A 104 8.19 -14.95 8.76
CA VAL A 104 6.83 -15.48 8.63
C VAL A 104 6.61 -16.66 9.58
N GLU A 105 7.60 -17.55 9.76
CA GLU A 105 7.50 -18.63 10.74
C GLU A 105 7.36 -18.10 12.18
N GLN A 106 8.15 -17.10 12.58
CA GLN A 106 8.06 -16.51 13.91
C GLN A 106 6.72 -15.78 14.13
N MET A 107 6.25 -15.04 13.13
CA MET A 107 4.91 -14.44 13.15
C MET A 107 3.81 -15.50 13.38
N ASN A 108 3.86 -16.61 12.64
CA ASN A 108 2.90 -17.70 12.79
C ASN A 108 2.95 -18.36 14.17
N LYS A 109 4.13 -18.46 14.80
CA LYS A 109 4.27 -18.93 16.19
C LYS A 109 3.54 -18.00 17.16
N SER A 110 3.78 -16.70 17.08
CA SER A 110 3.08 -15.72 17.92
C SER A 110 1.58 -15.73 17.67
N GLU A 111 1.11 -15.78 16.42
CA GLU A 111 -0.32 -15.86 16.09
C GLU A 111 -0.98 -17.13 16.65
N SER A 112 -0.25 -18.24 16.69
CA SER A 112 -0.71 -19.49 17.29
C SER A 112 -0.76 -19.37 18.81
N ALA A 113 0.27 -18.79 19.42
CA ALA A 113 0.34 -18.58 20.87
C ALA A 113 -0.80 -17.67 21.38
N VAL A 114 -1.15 -16.59 20.66
CA VAL A 114 -2.27 -15.69 21.03
C VAL A 114 -3.63 -16.42 21.01
N LYS A 115 -3.78 -17.49 20.23
CA LYS A 115 -5.03 -18.28 20.17
C LYS A 115 -5.16 -19.24 21.35
N GLU A 116 -4.05 -19.68 21.92
CA GLU A 116 -4.01 -20.70 22.97
C GLU A 116 -3.78 -20.13 24.38
N TYR A 117 -3.00 -19.07 24.50
CA TYR A 117 -2.54 -18.49 25.77
C TYR A 117 -2.95 -17.01 25.88
N GLU A 118 -3.14 -16.54 27.11
CA GLU A 118 -3.34 -15.12 27.38
C GLU A 118 -2.00 -14.38 27.20
N ARG A 119 -2.02 -13.20 26.56
CA ARG A 119 -0.79 -12.44 26.31
C ARG A 119 -0.10 -12.07 27.63
N TYR A 120 1.23 -12.06 27.61
CA TYR A 120 2.10 -11.73 28.74
C TYR A 120 2.06 -12.74 29.90
N THR A 121 1.52 -13.95 29.71
CA THR A 121 1.73 -15.05 30.65
C THR A 121 3.03 -15.79 30.35
N ASP A 122 3.57 -16.51 31.33
CA ASP A 122 4.78 -17.32 31.14
C ASP A 122 4.61 -18.35 30.00
N GLU A 123 3.41 -18.93 29.88
CA GLU A 123 3.10 -19.86 28.78
C GLU A 123 3.09 -19.17 27.42
N TYR A 124 2.57 -17.95 27.32
CA TYR A 124 2.65 -17.17 26.08
C TYR A 124 4.10 -16.88 25.69
N GLU A 125 4.90 -16.41 26.66
CA GLU A 125 6.30 -16.07 26.45
C GLU A 125 7.16 -17.30 26.08
N GLU A 126 6.78 -18.51 26.50
CA GLU A 126 7.45 -19.76 26.11
C GLU A 126 7.14 -20.17 24.66
N HIS A 127 5.95 -19.82 24.16
CA HIS A 127 5.43 -20.33 22.88
C HIS A 127 5.36 -19.31 21.74
N CYS A 128 5.45 -18.01 22.03
CA CYS A 128 5.43 -16.99 20.98
C CYS A 128 6.73 -16.98 20.16
N GLY A 129 6.65 -16.38 18.97
CA GLY A 129 7.79 -16.19 18.09
C GLY A 129 8.78 -15.19 18.66
N ARG A 130 10.03 -15.31 18.24
CA ARG A 130 11.13 -14.43 18.67
C ARG A 130 11.92 -13.97 17.47
N ILE A 131 12.05 -12.67 17.33
CA ILE A 131 12.85 -12.05 16.27
C ILE A 131 13.98 -11.21 16.87
N TYR A 132 14.98 -10.98 16.03
CA TYR A 132 16.05 -10.03 16.27
C TYR A 132 15.62 -8.63 15.80
N HIS A 133 16.03 -7.60 16.54
CA HIS A 133 15.84 -6.21 16.17
C HIS A 133 17.02 -5.75 15.29
N PRO A 134 16.77 -5.39 14.01
CA PRO A 134 17.83 -5.12 13.04
C PRO A 134 18.72 -3.94 13.45
N GLU A 135 18.14 -2.84 13.91
CA GLU A 135 18.92 -1.64 14.26
C GLU A 135 19.64 -1.71 15.62
N THR A 136 18.95 -2.18 16.67
CA THR A 136 19.49 -2.14 18.04
C THR A 136 20.35 -3.35 18.39
N GLY A 137 20.25 -4.43 17.62
CA GLY A 137 21.01 -5.65 17.90
C GLY A 137 20.42 -6.56 18.97
N THR A 138 19.20 -6.28 19.41
CA THR A 138 18.59 -6.99 20.53
C THR A 138 17.81 -8.22 20.03
N GLU A 139 17.96 -9.37 20.70
CA GLU A 139 17.21 -10.59 20.38
C GLU A 139 15.99 -10.74 21.30
N GLY A 140 14.94 -11.42 20.80
CA GLY A 140 13.88 -11.95 21.66
C GLY A 140 12.57 -11.15 21.66
N PHE A 141 12.31 -10.34 20.63
CA PHE A 141 11.05 -9.60 20.55
C PHE A 141 9.94 -10.48 20.00
N ASP A 142 8.73 -10.30 20.53
CA ASP A 142 7.53 -10.84 19.90
C ASP A 142 7.27 -10.06 18.60
N PRO A 143 7.33 -10.71 17.42
CA PRO A 143 7.11 -10.03 16.16
C PRO A 143 5.71 -9.41 16.05
N LEU A 144 4.69 -9.90 16.77
CA LEU A 144 3.35 -9.28 16.74
C LEU A 144 3.28 -7.91 17.44
N GLU A 145 4.23 -7.59 18.29
CA GLU A 145 4.28 -6.29 18.99
C GLU A 145 4.98 -5.22 18.17
N HIS A 146 5.93 -5.64 17.35
CA HIS A 146 6.90 -4.75 16.77
C HIS A 146 6.93 -4.75 15.25
N LEU A 147 6.37 -5.77 14.58
CA LEU A 147 6.34 -5.80 13.12
C LEU A 147 4.93 -5.57 12.57
N GLY A 148 4.89 -4.80 11.50
CA GLY A 148 3.71 -4.66 10.65
C GLY A 148 4.08 -4.70 9.18
N LYS A 149 3.05 -4.76 8.33
CA LYS A 149 3.18 -4.58 6.89
C LYS A 149 2.71 -3.18 6.52
N GLN A 150 3.56 -2.43 5.83
CA GLN A 150 3.18 -1.18 5.19
C GLN A 150 2.97 -1.43 3.70
N TYR A 151 1.84 -0.99 3.14
CA TYR A 151 1.42 -1.33 1.78
C TYR A 151 1.53 -0.12 0.86
N TYR A 152 2.20 -0.26 -0.27
CA TYR A 152 2.40 0.80 -1.25
C TYR A 152 1.74 0.43 -2.57
N PHE A 153 1.18 1.42 -3.26
CA PHE A 153 0.75 1.19 -4.63
C PHE A 153 1.95 1.08 -5.58
N THR A 154 1.79 0.30 -6.64
CA THR A 154 2.77 0.18 -7.75
C THR A 154 2.39 1.07 -8.94
N ASP A 155 3.28 1.11 -9.93
CA ASP A 155 3.14 1.71 -11.27
C ASP A 155 2.34 0.87 -12.26
N LYS A 156 1.65 -0.18 -11.78
CA LYS A 156 0.87 -1.06 -12.65
C LYS A 156 -0.32 -0.36 -13.31
N LEU A 157 -0.88 0.66 -12.66
CA LEU A 157 -1.93 1.48 -13.25
C LEU A 157 -1.33 2.47 -14.25
N LYS A 158 -1.69 2.29 -15.52
CA LYS A 158 -1.28 3.20 -16.59
C LYS A 158 -2.38 4.21 -16.81
N MET A 159 -2.15 5.47 -16.48
CA MET A 159 -3.13 6.54 -16.71
C MET A 159 -2.63 7.50 -17.78
N ASP A 160 -3.52 7.95 -18.67
CA ASP A 160 -3.21 9.09 -19.54
C ASP A 160 -2.93 10.33 -18.67
N LEU A 161 -1.81 11.01 -18.93
CA LEU A 161 -1.44 12.31 -18.36
C LEU A 161 -2.61 13.29 -18.30
N GLN A 162 -3.50 13.25 -19.29
CA GLN A 162 -4.67 14.13 -19.39
C GLN A 162 -5.71 13.89 -18.30
N HIS A 163 -5.74 12.70 -17.70
CA HIS A 163 -6.67 12.29 -16.65
C HIS A 163 -6.09 12.48 -15.24
N VAL A 164 -4.80 12.74 -15.13
CA VAL A 164 -4.13 13.04 -13.85
C VAL A 164 -4.31 14.51 -13.51
N LYS A 165 -4.78 14.80 -12.29
CA LYS A 165 -4.94 16.17 -11.80
C LYS A 165 -3.74 16.56 -10.92
N PRO A 166 -2.89 17.50 -11.36
CA PRO A 166 -1.75 17.95 -10.55
C PRO A 166 -2.21 18.74 -9.32
N THR A 167 -1.51 18.55 -8.20
CA THR A 167 -1.69 19.34 -6.98
C THR A 167 -1.02 20.71 -7.11
N SER A 168 -1.24 21.59 -6.12
CA SER A 168 -0.52 22.87 -6.07
C SER A 168 1.00 22.67 -5.98
N TYR A 169 1.44 21.64 -5.25
CA TYR A 169 2.85 21.27 -5.14
C TYR A 169 3.44 20.88 -6.50
N ASP A 170 2.76 20.04 -7.28
CA ASP A 170 3.24 19.59 -8.60
C ASP A 170 3.39 20.77 -9.57
N LYS A 171 2.47 21.73 -9.50
CA LYS A 171 2.52 22.96 -10.29
C LYS A 171 3.67 23.86 -9.87
N GLU A 172 3.90 24.01 -8.56
CA GLU A 172 5.03 24.78 -8.05
C GLU A 172 6.38 24.17 -8.42
N GLN A 173 6.51 22.85 -8.34
CA GLN A 173 7.67 22.09 -8.83
C GLN A 173 7.88 22.33 -10.34
N ALA A 174 6.86 22.10 -11.16
CA ALA A 174 6.92 22.28 -12.62
C ALA A 174 7.31 23.72 -13.01
N MET A 175 6.79 24.74 -12.31
CA MET A 175 7.15 26.13 -12.54
C MET A 175 8.62 26.44 -12.20
N ARG A 176 9.21 25.76 -11.21
CA ARG A 176 10.64 25.91 -10.88
C ARG A 176 11.53 25.26 -11.93
N GLU A 177 11.11 24.11 -12.47
CA GLU A 177 11.89 23.36 -13.48
C GLU A 177 11.89 24.03 -14.86
N LEU A 178 10.78 24.66 -15.27
CA LEU A 178 10.57 25.14 -16.64
C LEU A 178 10.87 26.63 -16.85
N PHE A 179 11.76 27.24 -16.07
CA PHE A 179 12.00 28.69 -16.13
C PHE A 179 12.60 29.14 -17.49
N PRO A 180 12.11 30.23 -18.14
CA PRO A 180 11.06 31.16 -17.69
C PRO A 180 9.65 30.85 -18.22
N ALA A 181 8.66 31.25 -17.42
CA ALA A 181 7.24 30.91 -17.37
C ALA A 181 6.34 31.28 -18.59
N GLU A 182 6.86 31.30 -19.82
CA GLU A 182 6.07 31.65 -21.01
C GLU A 182 5.22 30.48 -21.55
N LEU A 183 5.35 29.28 -20.97
CA LEU A 183 4.76 28.06 -21.49
C LEU A 183 3.82 27.43 -20.46
N MET A 184 2.76 28.17 -20.07
CA MET A 184 1.71 27.66 -19.17
C MET A 184 1.16 26.27 -19.55
N PRO A 185 0.97 25.93 -20.84
CA PRO A 185 0.59 24.57 -21.24
C PRO A 185 1.67 23.52 -20.93
N GLU A 186 2.95 23.88 -21.00
CA GLU A 186 4.08 22.99 -20.67
C GLU A 186 4.22 22.83 -19.16
N VAL A 187 3.93 23.88 -18.37
CA VAL A 187 3.84 23.78 -16.91
C VAL A 187 2.73 22.84 -16.49
N GLU A 188 1.54 22.94 -17.11
CA GLU A 188 0.43 22.04 -16.80
C GLU A 188 0.73 20.60 -17.20
N LYS A 189 1.38 20.39 -18.36
CA LYS A 189 1.83 19.06 -18.78
C LYS A 189 2.89 18.50 -17.83
N ARG A 190 3.91 19.28 -17.48
CA ARG A 190 4.97 18.85 -16.56
C ARG A 190 4.46 18.61 -15.15
N ALA A 191 3.54 19.43 -14.66
CA ALA A 191 2.88 19.18 -13.38
C ALA A 191 2.13 17.85 -13.37
N ARG A 192 1.51 17.45 -14.50
CA ARG A 192 0.89 16.13 -14.64
C ARG A 192 1.90 14.99 -14.67
N GLU A 193 3.05 15.19 -15.33
CA GLU A 193 4.17 14.23 -15.31
C GLU A 193 4.69 14.03 -13.87
N ILE A 194 4.93 15.13 -13.14
CA ILE A 194 5.33 15.09 -11.72
C ILE A 194 4.24 14.43 -10.86
N ALA A 195 2.96 14.68 -11.15
CA ALA A 195 1.86 14.03 -10.46
C ALA A 195 1.82 12.51 -10.72
N MET A 196 2.11 12.06 -11.95
CA MET A 196 2.24 10.63 -12.27
C MET A 196 3.43 10.01 -11.52
N GLU A 197 4.58 10.66 -11.54
CA GLU A 197 5.78 10.23 -10.80
C GLU A 197 5.47 10.07 -9.30
N ARG A 198 4.84 11.07 -8.66
CA ARG A 198 4.42 11.00 -7.24
C ARG A 198 3.43 9.87 -7.01
N LEU A 199 2.43 9.74 -7.88
CA LEU A 199 1.42 8.70 -7.74
C LEU A 199 1.99 7.31 -8.03
N GLY A 200 3.19 7.18 -8.60
CA GLY A 200 3.72 5.93 -9.11
C GLY A 200 2.79 5.38 -10.20
N LEU A 201 2.66 6.09 -11.32
CA LEU A 201 1.86 5.77 -12.51
C LEU A 201 2.67 5.99 -13.80
#